data_AF-A0A820KCI7-F1
#
_entry.id   AF-A0A820KCI7-F1
#
_cell.length_a   1.000
_cell.length_b   1.000
_cell.length_c   1.000
_cell.angle_alpha   90.00
_cell.angle_beta   90.00
_cell.angle_gamma   90.00
#
_symmetry.space_group_name_H-M   'P 1'
#
loop_
_entity.id
_entity.type
_entity.pdbx_description
1 polymer ?
#
loop_
_entity_poly.entity_id
_entity_poly.type
_entity_poly.pdbx_seq_one_letter_code
_entity_poly.pdbx_strand_id
1 'polypeptide(L)'
;MCSESECDVYIHTNTTDEFICINGNHNHSVNHDQLETKLLRDKMKERILSETISITKIYDEEIAKANLSKGAAAILSTVIEYRSNMSKARRKNTPVIPSGVVFGIPEFYEQTLSCQRFLFMDLFMKRGQDRILVFSSDQQLQLLFDSEIIFMNSTFDITSANFKQVYLIHAHRFGQGLPVAFCLLPNKRGKTYFELFERLKEQASPMGKQFKPKRIITDFEPGLMPVH
;
A
#
# COMPACT_ATOMS: atom_id res chain seq x y z
N MET A 1 33.29 -1.91 -6.04
CA MET A 1 34.19 -2.33 -4.94
C MET A 1 34.37 -3.82 -5.02
N CYS A 2 35.61 -4.28 -4.84
CA CYS A 2 35.92 -5.71 -4.75
C CYS A 2 35.19 -6.31 -3.53
N SER A 3 34.71 -7.54 -3.65
CA SER A 3 34.08 -8.29 -2.55
C SER A 3 34.77 -9.62 -2.26
N GLU A 4 35.88 -9.91 -2.95
CA GLU A 4 36.66 -11.14 -2.74
C GLU A 4 37.57 -10.98 -1.53
N SER A 5 37.46 -11.89 -0.57
CA SER A 5 38.17 -11.83 0.72
C SER A 5 39.69 -11.96 0.62
N GLU A 6 40.18 -12.55 -0.47
CA GLU A 6 41.61 -12.76 -0.75
C GLU A 6 42.18 -11.72 -1.74
N CYS A 7 41.44 -10.65 -2.02
CA CYS A 7 41.86 -9.60 -2.94
C CYS A 7 42.25 -8.31 -2.18
N ASP A 8 43.53 -7.96 -2.23
CA ASP A 8 44.10 -6.79 -1.50
C ASP A 8 43.89 -5.43 -2.20
N VAL A 9 42.92 -5.34 -3.13
CA VAL A 9 42.61 -4.09 -3.84
C VAL A 9 41.69 -3.22 -3.00
N TYR A 10 42.06 -1.94 -2.86
CA TYR A 10 41.25 -0.96 -2.15
C TYR A 10 41.08 0.33 -2.96
N ILE A 11 39.97 1.02 -2.71
CA ILE A 11 39.56 2.23 -3.40
C ILE A 11 39.52 3.36 -2.37
N HIS A 12 40.10 4.51 -2.71
CA HIS A 12 39.97 5.73 -1.94
C HIS A 12 38.84 6.59 -2.50
N THR A 13 37.90 6.97 -1.64
CA THR A 13 36.88 7.99 -1.91
C THR A 13 37.07 9.17 -0.98
N ASN A 14 36.63 10.35 -1.40
CA ASN A 14 36.58 11.53 -0.52
C ASN A 14 35.36 11.45 0.42
N THR A 15 35.21 12.45 1.30
CA THR A 15 34.08 12.53 2.25
C THR A 15 32.71 12.72 1.59
N THR A 16 32.66 12.94 0.28
CA THR A 16 31.44 13.06 -0.52
C THR A 16 31.23 11.86 -1.45
N ASP A 17 31.91 10.73 -1.18
CA ASP A 17 31.86 9.48 -1.95
C ASP A 17 32.32 9.61 -3.42
N GLU A 18 33.06 10.68 -3.76
CA GLU A 18 33.68 10.80 -5.07
C GLU A 18 34.96 9.98 -5.14
N PHE A 19 35.18 9.37 -6.29
CA PHE A 19 36.33 8.54 -6.58
C PHE A 19 37.64 9.35 -6.60
N ILE A 20 38.66 8.89 -5.87
CA ILE A 20 40.00 9.48 -5.86
C ILE A 20 40.97 8.60 -6.65
N CYS A 21 41.19 7.35 -6.20
CA CYS A 21 42.11 6.42 -6.83
C CYS A 21 41.85 4.97 -6.42
N ILE A 22 42.43 4.03 -7.17
CA ILE A 22 42.47 2.59 -6.88
C ILE A 22 43.94 2.21 -6.65
N ASN A 23 44.20 1.49 -5.58
CA ASN A 23 45.51 0.90 -5.30
C ASN A 23 45.45 -0.62 -5.37
N GLY A 24 46.44 -1.21 -6.03
CA GLY A 24 46.55 -2.66 -6.25
C GLY A 24 45.94 -3.12 -7.57
N ASN A 25 46.15 -4.40 -7.88
CA ASN A 25 45.56 -5.09 -9.04
C ASN A 25 44.75 -6.29 -8.56
N HIS A 26 43.63 -6.55 -9.21
CA HIS A 26 42.82 -7.73 -8.91
C HIS A 26 43.59 -9.00 -9.26
N ASN A 27 43.56 -9.98 -8.36
CA ASN A 27 44.12 -11.32 -8.55
C ASN A 27 43.08 -12.35 -9.04
N HIS A 28 41.88 -11.89 -9.38
CA HIS A 28 40.77 -12.72 -9.82
C HIS A 28 40.07 -12.09 -11.03
N SER A 29 39.37 -12.92 -11.80
CA SER A 29 38.49 -12.46 -12.87
C SER A 29 37.20 -11.85 -12.31
N VAL A 30 36.55 -11.00 -13.10
CA VAL A 30 35.22 -10.47 -12.76
C VAL A 30 34.21 -11.60 -12.78
N ASN A 31 33.44 -11.74 -11.69
CA ASN A 31 32.29 -12.62 -11.67
C ASN A 31 31.09 -11.92 -12.33
N HIS A 32 30.90 -12.17 -13.62
CA HIS A 32 29.83 -11.54 -14.41
C HIS A 32 28.43 -11.87 -13.88
N ASP A 33 28.21 -13.09 -13.39
CA ASP A 33 26.91 -13.52 -12.87
C ASP A 33 26.55 -12.78 -11.56
N GLN A 34 27.53 -12.58 -10.68
CA GLN A 34 27.35 -11.77 -9.47
C GLN A 34 27.10 -10.29 -9.79
N LEU A 35 27.83 -9.75 -10.77
CA LEU A 35 27.66 -8.37 -11.20
C LEU A 35 26.25 -8.15 -11.79
N GLU A 36 25.81 -9.04 -12.67
CA GLU A 36 24.47 -9.01 -13.26
C GLU A 36 23.38 -9.07 -12.18
N THR A 37 23.50 -10.03 -11.25
CA THR A 37 22.59 -10.18 -10.12
C THR A 37 22.57 -8.94 -9.22
N LYS A 38 23.71 -8.27 -9.05
CA LYS A 38 23.81 -7.05 -8.24
C LYS A 38 23.09 -5.87 -8.92
N LEU A 39 23.36 -5.65 -10.21
CA LEU A 39 22.72 -4.59 -10.99
C LEU A 39 21.19 -4.74 -11.01
N LEU A 40 20.70 -5.97 -11.19
CA LEU A 40 19.26 -6.25 -11.13
C LEU A 40 18.67 -5.93 -9.75
N ARG A 41 19.35 -6.34 -8.67
CA ARG A 41 18.91 -6.07 -7.30
C ARG A 41 18.87 -4.58 -6.99
N ASP A 42 19.85 -3.81 -7.47
CA ASP A 42 19.91 -2.37 -7.27
C ASP A 42 18.75 -1.67 -8.00
N LYS A 43 18.47 -2.08 -9.25
CA LYS A 43 17.32 -1.58 -10.03
C LYS A 43 15.98 -1.90 -9.37
N MET A 44 15.78 -3.14 -8.95
CA MET A 44 14.57 -3.53 -8.21
C MET A 44 14.44 -2.73 -6.91
N LYS A 45 15.53 -2.52 -6.17
CA LYS A 45 15.54 -1.73 -4.93
C LYS A 45 15.15 -0.28 -5.19
N GLU A 46 15.64 0.33 -6.26
CA GLU A 46 15.23 1.68 -6.67
C GLU A 46 13.72 1.75 -6.89
N ARG A 47 13.17 0.87 -7.74
CA ARG A 47 11.72 0.77 -7.98
C ARG A 47 10.93 0.51 -6.70
N ILE A 48 11.44 -0.32 -5.80
CA ILE A 48 10.76 -0.62 -4.54
C ILE A 48 10.65 0.61 -3.65
N LEU A 49 11.66 1.47 -3.65
CA LEU A 49 11.70 2.67 -2.82
C LEU A 49 10.93 3.84 -3.44
N SER A 50 10.75 3.86 -4.76
CA SER A 50 10.03 4.92 -5.48
C SER A 50 8.57 4.58 -5.81
N GLU A 51 8.23 3.29 -5.95
CA GLU A 51 6.90 2.85 -6.37
C GLU A 51 6.11 2.20 -5.23
N THR A 52 4.78 2.36 -5.27
CA THR A 52 3.84 1.79 -4.30
C THR A 52 3.30 0.42 -4.69
N ILE A 53 3.64 -0.08 -5.88
CA ILE A 53 3.21 -1.42 -6.34
C ILE A 53 3.86 -2.54 -5.50
N SER A 54 3.25 -3.74 -5.55
CA SER A 54 3.69 -4.86 -4.73
C SER A 54 5.11 -5.29 -5.06
N ILE A 55 5.89 -5.65 -4.03
CA ILE A 55 7.28 -6.11 -4.21
C ILE A 55 7.35 -7.33 -5.11
N THR A 56 6.38 -8.24 -5.00
CA THR A 56 6.25 -9.42 -5.87
C THR A 56 6.08 -9.00 -7.32
N LYS A 57 5.21 -8.03 -7.62
CA LYS A 57 5.01 -7.54 -8.99
C LYS A 57 6.28 -6.91 -9.56
N ILE A 58 7.01 -6.10 -8.77
CA ILE A 58 8.30 -5.53 -9.20
C ILE A 58 9.30 -6.65 -9.50
N TYR A 59 9.39 -7.64 -8.62
CA TYR A 59 10.29 -8.79 -8.79
C TYR A 59 9.97 -9.55 -10.08
N ASP A 60 8.70 -9.92 -10.29
CA ASP A 60 8.26 -10.67 -11.47
C ASP A 60 8.51 -9.87 -12.76
N GLU A 61 8.18 -8.58 -12.77
CA GLU A 61 8.41 -7.70 -13.93
C GLU A 61 9.90 -7.53 -14.25
N GLU A 62 10.75 -7.31 -13.25
CA GLU A 62 12.17 -7.09 -13.47
C GLU A 62 12.90 -8.38 -13.83
N ILE A 63 12.50 -9.54 -13.28
CA ILE A 63 13.02 -10.83 -13.75
C ILE A 63 12.59 -11.09 -15.19
N ALA A 64 11.32 -10.86 -15.54
CA ALA A 64 10.85 -11.08 -16.90
C ALA A 64 11.58 -10.21 -17.93
N LYS A 65 12.04 -9.02 -17.53
CA LYS A 65 12.85 -8.12 -18.37
C LYS A 65 14.34 -8.46 -18.36
N ALA A 66 14.84 -9.02 -17.27
CA ALA A 66 16.24 -9.38 -17.12
C ALA A 66 16.49 -10.72 -17.84
N ASN A 67 17.11 -10.66 -19.01
CA ASN A 67 17.57 -11.85 -19.74
C ASN A 67 18.77 -12.49 -19.03
N LEU A 68 18.57 -12.97 -17.80
CA LEU A 68 19.62 -13.43 -16.91
C LEU A 68 20.35 -14.66 -17.45
N SER A 69 21.66 -14.70 -17.20
CA SER A 69 22.44 -15.92 -17.39
C SER A 69 21.92 -17.05 -16.46
N LYS A 70 22.19 -18.31 -16.82
CA LYS A 70 21.87 -19.45 -15.95
C LYS A 70 22.58 -19.38 -14.60
N GLY A 71 23.82 -18.88 -14.58
CA GLY A 71 24.60 -18.70 -13.36
C GLY A 71 24.02 -17.58 -12.49
N ALA A 72 23.65 -16.44 -13.10
CA ALA A 72 23.02 -15.33 -12.40
C ALA A 72 21.65 -15.71 -11.82
N ALA A 73 20.84 -16.45 -12.58
CA ALA A 73 19.55 -16.96 -12.12
C ALA A 73 19.67 -17.90 -10.91
N ALA A 74 20.75 -18.69 -10.82
CA ALA A 74 21.02 -19.57 -9.69
C ALA A 74 21.50 -18.83 -8.43
N ILE A 75 22.15 -17.67 -8.60
CA ILE A 75 22.63 -16.81 -7.50
C ILE A 75 21.52 -15.90 -6.98
N LEU A 76 20.55 -15.55 -7.83
CA LEU A 76 19.47 -14.62 -7.48
C LEU A 76 18.61 -15.17 -6.34
N SER A 77 18.38 -14.34 -5.33
CA SER A 77 17.54 -14.71 -4.19
C SER A 77 16.09 -14.92 -4.61
N THR A 78 15.44 -15.86 -3.92
CA THR A 78 14.02 -16.14 -4.15
C THR A 78 13.15 -14.92 -3.85
N VAL A 79 11.98 -14.86 -4.47
CA VAL A 79 11.00 -13.78 -4.25
C VAL A 79 10.64 -13.62 -2.76
N ILE A 80 10.66 -14.70 -1.98
CA ILE A 80 10.33 -14.69 -0.55
C ILE A 80 11.41 -13.96 0.25
N GLU A 81 12.67 -14.32 0.03
CA GLU A 81 13.81 -13.70 0.69
C GLU A 81 13.94 -12.23 0.28
N TYR A 82 13.79 -11.97 -1.02
CA TYR A 82 13.79 -10.61 -1.56
C TYR A 82 12.69 -9.77 -0.92
N ARG A 83 11.46 -10.29 -0.84
CA ARG A 83 10.32 -9.62 -0.19
C ARG A 83 10.59 -9.28 1.28
N SER A 84 11.17 -10.19 2.06
CA SER A 84 11.47 -9.94 3.49
C SER A 84 12.45 -8.77 3.65
N ASN A 85 13.57 -8.80 2.92
CA ASN A 85 14.61 -7.76 2.99
C ASN A 85 14.09 -6.42 2.47
N MET A 86 13.36 -6.44 1.36
CA MET A 86 12.86 -5.23 0.72
C MET A 86 11.69 -4.60 1.47
N SER A 87 10.85 -5.40 2.14
CA SER A 87 9.80 -4.86 3.02
C SER A 87 10.42 -4.05 4.16
N LYS A 88 11.54 -4.50 4.74
CA LYS A 88 12.28 -3.75 5.76
C LYS A 88 12.84 -2.44 5.21
N ALA A 89 13.41 -2.46 4.00
CA ALA A 89 13.93 -1.26 3.35
C ALA A 89 12.81 -0.25 3.05
N ARG A 90 11.70 -0.69 2.44
CA ARG A 90 10.53 0.15 2.14
C ARG A 90 9.91 0.74 3.40
N ARG A 91 9.87 -0.01 4.51
CA ARG A 91 9.39 0.51 5.81
C ARG A 91 10.22 1.70 6.33
N LYS A 92 11.52 1.79 6.02
CA LYS A 92 12.33 2.96 6.39
C LYS A 92 11.88 4.24 5.68
N ASN A 93 11.33 4.11 4.48
CA ASN A 93 10.81 5.21 3.66
C ASN A 93 9.28 5.36 3.76
N THR A 94 8.60 4.48 4.50
CA THR A 94 7.16 4.59 4.73
C THR A 94 6.94 5.61 5.84
N PRO A 95 5.95 6.52 5.72
CA PRO A 95 5.61 7.44 6.79
C PRO A 95 5.40 6.70 8.12
N VAL A 96 5.98 7.25 9.19
CA VAL A 96 5.83 6.69 10.53
C VAL A 96 4.34 6.64 10.87
N ILE A 97 3.88 5.50 11.39
CA ILE A 97 2.50 5.37 11.86
C ILE A 97 2.30 6.42 12.96
N PRO A 98 1.36 7.38 12.79
CA PRO A 98 1.14 8.43 13.78
C PRO A 98 0.78 7.84 15.15
N SER A 99 1.21 8.48 16.23
CA SER A 99 0.91 8.05 17.61
C SER A 99 -0.50 8.42 18.09
N GLY A 100 -1.24 9.21 17.31
CA GLY A 100 -2.61 9.61 17.60
C GLY A 100 -3.44 9.81 16.34
N VAL A 101 -4.70 10.20 16.51
CA VAL A 101 -5.65 10.40 15.39
C VAL A 101 -5.50 11.74 14.67
N VAL A 102 -4.81 12.72 15.27
CA VAL A 102 -4.58 14.05 14.69
C VAL A 102 -3.28 14.03 13.89
N PHE A 103 -3.40 13.78 12.58
CA PHE A 103 -2.29 13.80 11.64
C PHE A 103 -2.79 14.15 10.24
N GLY A 104 -1.95 14.83 9.43
CA GLY A 104 -2.26 15.06 8.02
C GLY A 104 -2.18 13.78 7.22
N ILE A 105 -3.08 13.59 6.26
CA ILE A 105 -2.94 12.54 5.26
C ILE A 105 -1.97 13.06 4.19
N PRO A 106 -0.89 12.33 3.86
CA PRO A 106 -0.05 12.70 2.74
C PRO A 106 -0.84 12.76 1.44
N GLU A 107 -0.61 13.78 0.62
CA GLU A 107 -1.34 14.03 -0.64
C GLU A 107 -1.41 12.80 -1.56
N PHE A 108 -0.32 12.03 -1.64
CA PHE A 108 -0.26 10.82 -2.48
C PHE A 108 -1.22 9.70 -2.02
N TYR A 109 -1.70 9.72 -0.77
CA TYR A 109 -2.76 8.82 -0.30
C TYR A 109 -4.15 9.40 -0.47
N GLU A 110 -4.26 10.71 -0.69
CA GLU A 110 -5.54 11.38 -0.96
C GLU A 110 -6.00 11.18 -2.40
N GLN A 111 -5.13 10.63 -3.26
CA GLN A 111 -5.36 10.48 -4.69
C GLN A 111 -5.13 9.04 -5.19
N THR A 112 -5.77 8.69 -6.30
CA THR A 112 -5.48 7.48 -7.08
C THR A 112 -4.15 7.62 -7.83
N LEU A 113 -3.66 6.53 -8.41
CA LEU A 113 -2.50 6.55 -9.33
C LEU A 113 -2.73 7.42 -10.58
N SER A 114 -3.99 7.72 -10.90
CA SER A 114 -4.41 8.62 -11.98
C SER A 114 -4.67 10.05 -11.49
N CYS A 115 -4.19 10.41 -10.29
CA CYS A 115 -4.35 11.72 -9.67
C CYS A 115 -5.80 12.17 -9.48
N GLN A 116 -6.73 11.21 -9.31
CA GLN A 116 -8.12 11.51 -8.98
C GLN A 116 -8.34 11.44 -7.48
N ARG A 117 -9.30 12.19 -6.95
CA ARG A 117 -9.66 12.16 -5.53
C ARG A 117 -9.94 10.72 -5.07
N PHE A 118 -9.30 10.33 -3.97
CA PHE A 118 -9.46 9.03 -3.34
C PHE A 118 -9.83 9.15 -1.86
N LEU A 119 -9.29 10.13 -1.12
CA LEU A 119 -9.81 10.46 0.20
C LEU A 119 -11.18 11.13 0.03
N PHE A 120 -12.24 10.40 0.38
CA PHE A 120 -13.61 10.88 0.30
C PHE A 120 -14.04 11.62 1.55
N MET A 121 -13.64 11.11 2.72
CA MET A 121 -14.06 11.66 3.99
C MET A 121 -12.90 11.68 4.97
N ASP A 122 -12.74 12.80 5.64
CA ASP A 122 -11.92 12.97 6.83
C ASP A 122 -12.71 13.76 7.86
N LEU A 123 -13.26 13.05 8.85
CA LEU A 123 -14.20 13.61 9.81
C LEU A 123 -13.80 13.27 11.24
N PHE A 124 -13.74 14.28 12.10
CA PHE A 124 -13.62 14.11 13.53
C PHE A 124 -15.01 14.19 14.18
N MET A 125 -15.51 13.08 14.73
CA MET A 125 -16.83 13.08 15.39
C MET A 125 -16.84 13.89 16.70
N LYS A 126 -15.66 14.13 17.27
CA LYS A 126 -15.42 15.00 18.43
C LYS A 126 -14.12 15.78 18.18
N ARG A 127 -13.98 16.96 18.79
CA ARG A 127 -12.79 17.81 18.60
C ARG A 127 -11.49 17.02 18.87
N GLY A 128 -10.75 16.70 17.80
CA GLY A 128 -9.49 15.94 17.85
C GLY A 128 -9.61 14.47 18.24
N GLN A 129 -10.81 13.88 18.19
CA GLN A 129 -11.08 12.50 18.60
C GLN A 129 -12.10 11.82 17.66
N ASP A 130 -12.17 10.49 17.74
CA ASP A 130 -13.13 9.68 16.98
C ASP A 130 -13.10 10.03 15.46
N ARG A 131 -11.90 9.97 14.85
CA ARG A 131 -11.70 10.26 13.43
C ARG A 131 -12.24 9.11 12.57
N ILE A 132 -12.99 9.45 11.53
CA ILE A 132 -13.44 8.57 10.46
C ILE A 132 -12.70 8.98 9.20
N LEU A 133 -12.03 8.03 8.56
CA LEU A 133 -11.47 8.22 7.22
C LEU A 133 -12.18 7.28 6.25
N VAL A 134 -12.55 7.77 5.08
CA VAL A 134 -13.11 6.94 4.00
C VAL A 134 -12.36 7.19 2.72
N PHE A 135 -11.84 6.12 2.13
CA PHE A 135 -11.19 6.13 0.84
C PHE A 135 -12.09 5.48 -0.20
N SER A 136 -12.44 6.23 -1.24
CA SER A 136 -13.22 5.81 -2.40
C SER A 136 -13.07 6.86 -3.49
N SER A 137 -12.78 6.42 -4.71
CA SER A 137 -12.85 7.28 -5.89
C SER A 137 -14.29 7.56 -6.30
N ASP A 138 -14.51 8.57 -7.15
CA ASP A 138 -15.83 8.87 -7.70
C ASP A 138 -16.41 7.68 -8.50
N GLN A 139 -15.58 6.96 -9.25
CA GLN A 139 -16.03 5.77 -9.99
C GLN A 139 -16.47 4.65 -9.04
N GLN A 140 -15.76 4.47 -7.93
CA GLN A 140 -16.15 3.50 -6.91
C GLN A 140 -17.45 3.91 -6.21
N LEU A 141 -17.65 5.20 -5.93
CA LEU A 141 -18.92 5.70 -5.38
C LEU A 141 -20.08 5.51 -6.37
N GLN A 142 -19.88 5.74 -7.66
CA GLN A 142 -20.89 5.44 -8.68
C GLN A 142 -21.28 3.97 -8.65
N LEU A 143 -20.29 3.06 -8.62
CA LEU A 143 -20.54 1.62 -8.50
C LEU A 143 -21.29 1.26 -7.22
N LEU A 144 -20.95 1.90 -6.09
CA LEU A 144 -21.63 1.70 -4.82
C LEU A 144 -23.11 2.10 -4.91
N PHE A 145 -23.39 3.29 -5.44
CA PHE A 145 -24.75 3.82 -5.51
C PHE A 145 -25.63 3.13 -6.56
N ASP A 146 -25.02 2.59 -7.62
CA ASP A 146 -25.71 1.81 -8.64
C ASP A 146 -25.94 0.34 -8.23
N SER A 147 -25.33 -0.11 -7.13
CA SER A 147 -25.40 -1.50 -6.71
C SER A 147 -26.70 -1.82 -5.97
N GLU A 148 -27.44 -2.82 -6.43
CA GLU A 148 -28.61 -3.32 -5.72
C GLU A 148 -28.24 -4.17 -4.49
N ILE A 149 -27.07 -4.79 -4.51
CA ILE A 149 -26.57 -5.65 -3.43
C ILE A 149 -25.23 -5.11 -2.98
N ILE A 150 -25.07 -4.87 -1.68
CA ILE A 150 -23.77 -4.51 -1.10
C ILE A 150 -23.36 -5.55 -0.06
N PHE A 151 -22.05 -5.77 0.03
CA PHE A 151 -21.44 -6.59 1.07
C PHE A 151 -20.61 -5.70 1.96
N MET A 152 -20.66 -5.92 3.27
CA MET A 152 -19.88 -5.17 4.22
C MET A 152 -19.15 -6.13 5.14
N ASN A 153 -17.86 -5.88 5.36
CA ASN A 153 -17.03 -6.72 6.21
C ASN A 153 -16.04 -5.87 6.99
N SER A 154 -15.90 -6.14 8.28
CA SER A 154 -14.85 -5.55 9.10
C SER A 154 -13.64 -6.47 9.19
N THR A 155 -12.45 -5.88 9.21
CA THR A 155 -11.18 -6.61 9.33
C THR A 155 -10.35 -5.97 10.45
N PHE A 156 -9.91 -6.79 11.40
CA PHE A 156 -9.16 -6.35 12.60
C PHE A 156 -7.65 -6.50 12.45
N ASP A 157 -7.20 -7.49 11.67
CA ASP A 157 -5.79 -7.90 11.63
C ASP A 157 -4.84 -6.85 11.06
N ILE A 158 -5.37 -5.79 10.46
CA ILE A 158 -4.61 -4.74 9.75
C ILE A 158 -4.79 -3.34 10.34
N THR A 159 -5.45 -3.18 11.49
CA THR A 159 -5.72 -1.84 12.05
C THR A 159 -4.50 -1.24 12.75
N SER A 160 -4.22 0.04 12.49
CA SER A 160 -3.26 0.80 13.30
C SER A 160 -3.84 1.10 14.69
N ALA A 161 -2.99 1.40 15.67
CA ALA A 161 -3.42 1.67 17.06
C ALA A 161 -4.50 2.79 17.19
N ASN A 162 -4.60 3.66 16.19
CA ASN A 162 -5.50 4.81 16.17
C ASN A 162 -6.94 4.49 15.74
N PHE A 163 -7.17 3.36 15.07
CA PHE A 163 -8.48 2.95 14.58
C PHE A 163 -8.84 1.57 15.13
N LYS A 164 -10.13 1.33 15.37
CA LYS A 164 -10.58 0.06 15.95
C LYS A 164 -10.98 -0.97 14.91
N GLN A 165 -11.22 -0.53 13.67
CA GLN A 165 -11.55 -1.42 12.56
C GLN A 165 -11.27 -0.76 11.22
N VAL A 166 -10.90 -1.59 10.25
CA VAL A 166 -11.08 -1.28 8.83
C VAL A 166 -12.39 -1.91 8.40
N TYR A 167 -13.32 -1.09 7.91
CA TYR A 167 -14.64 -1.48 7.45
C TYR A 167 -14.68 -1.35 5.93
N LEU A 168 -14.94 -2.45 5.24
CA LEU A 168 -14.89 -2.55 3.79
C LEU A 168 -16.30 -2.66 3.22
N ILE A 169 -16.64 -1.80 2.28
CA ILE A 169 -17.90 -1.88 1.53
C ILE A 169 -17.59 -2.37 0.12
N HIS A 170 -18.31 -3.39 -0.31
CA HIS A 170 -18.22 -3.98 -1.63
C HIS A 170 -19.54 -3.82 -2.38
N ALA A 171 -19.45 -3.40 -3.65
CA ALA A 171 -20.57 -3.41 -4.57
C ALA A 171 -20.62 -4.74 -5.32
N HIS A 172 -21.81 -5.31 -5.47
CA HIS A 172 -21.98 -6.49 -6.31
C HIS A 172 -21.96 -6.09 -7.79
N ARG A 173 -20.98 -6.60 -8.55
CA ARG A 173 -20.88 -6.39 -9.99
C ARG A 173 -20.25 -7.61 -10.65
N PHE A 174 -20.81 -8.03 -11.79
CA PHE A 174 -20.29 -9.16 -12.58
C PHE A 174 -20.12 -10.47 -11.79
N GLY A 175 -21.05 -10.76 -10.87
CA GLY A 175 -20.98 -11.97 -10.04
C GLY A 175 -19.94 -11.92 -8.92
N GLN A 176 -19.28 -10.78 -8.69
CA GLN A 176 -18.24 -10.60 -7.68
C GLN A 176 -18.56 -9.41 -6.76
N GLY A 177 -17.95 -9.39 -5.57
CA GLY A 177 -17.96 -8.24 -4.67
C GLY A 177 -16.72 -7.39 -4.93
N LEU A 178 -16.88 -6.22 -5.55
CA LEU A 178 -15.78 -5.29 -5.81
C LEU A 178 -15.64 -4.32 -4.63
N PRO A 179 -14.45 -4.17 -4.02
CA PRO A 179 -14.26 -3.21 -2.95
C PRO A 179 -14.37 -1.78 -3.50
N VAL A 180 -15.32 -1.03 -2.95
CA VAL A 180 -15.65 0.33 -3.41
C VAL A 180 -15.40 1.37 -2.34
N ALA A 181 -15.45 1.04 -1.05
CA ALA A 181 -15.05 1.97 0.00
C ALA A 181 -14.24 1.28 1.10
N PHE A 182 -13.16 1.95 1.52
CA PHE A 182 -12.28 1.53 2.60
C PHE A 182 -12.40 2.53 3.75
N CYS A 183 -13.02 2.12 4.84
CA CYS A 183 -13.35 3.01 5.95
C CYS A 183 -12.50 2.67 7.18
N LEU A 184 -11.73 3.61 7.70
CA LEU A 184 -11.07 3.48 9.00
C LEU A 184 -11.97 4.10 10.05
N LEU A 185 -12.49 3.27 10.96
CA LEU A 185 -13.47 3.71 11.95
C LEU A 185 -12.85 3.74 13.37
N PRO A 186 -13.22 4.74 14.18
CA PRO A 186 -12.65 4.93 15.51
C PRO A 186 -13.22 3.94 16.55
N ASN A 187 -14.40 3.38 16.29
CA ASN A 187 -15.09 2.43 17.17
C ASN A 187 -16.20 1.69 16.39
N LYS A 188 -16.90 0.76 17.07
CA LYS A 188 -18.00 -0.07 16.54
C LYS A 188 -19.38 0.39 17.02
N ARG A 189 -19.58 1.68 17.27
CA ARG A 189 -20.85 2.20 17.82
C ARG A 189 -21.79 2.60 16.69
N GLY A 190 -23.09 2.44 16.92
CA GLY A 190 -24.11 2.84 15.94
C GLY A 190 -24.01 4.28 15.47
N LYS A 191 -23.62 5.22 16.34
CA LYS A 191 -23.38 6.61 15.94
C LYS A 191 -22.28 6.75 14.86
N THR A 192 -21.24 5.93 14.91
CA THR A 192 -20.15 5.95 13.94
C THR A 192 -20.58 5.39 12.60
N TYR A 193 -21.33 4.29 12.59
CA TYR A 193 -21.90 3.74 11.36
C TYR A 193 -22.95 4.68 10.75
N PHE A 194 -23.80 5.28 11.59
CA PHE A 194 -24.78 6.27 11.16
C PHE A 194 -24.10 7.43 10.43
N GLU A 195 -23.07 8.04 11.04
CA GLU A 195 -22.33 9.14 10.39
C GLU A 195 -21.71 8.69 9.06
N LEU A 196 -21.08 7.50 9.01
CA LEU A 196 -20.54 6.96 7.76
C LEU A 196 -21.60 6.86 6.66
N PHE A 197 -22.75 6.24 6.95
CA PHE A 197 -23.79 6.01 5.94
C PHE A 197 -24.54 7.28 5.56
N GLU A 198 -24.76 8.22 6.49
CA GLU A 198 -25.39 9.50 6.18
C GLU A 198 -24.53 10.29 5.19
N ARG A 199 -23.21 10.36 5.38
CA ARG A 199 -22.32 11.02 4.43
C ARG A 199 -22.31 10.35 3.06
N LEU A 200 -22.38 9.02 3.00
CA LEU A 200 -22.50 8.31 1.72
C LEU A 200 -23.82 8.63 1.01
N LYS A 201 -24.94 8.74 1.75
CA LYS A 201 -26.22 9.16 1.18
C LYS A 201 -26.20 10.61 0.70
N GLU A 202 -25.63 11.53 1.47
CA GLU A 202 -25.45 12.94 1.09
C GLU A 202 -24.68 13.04 -0.23
N GLN A 203 -23.61 12.25 -0.38
CA GLN A 203 -22.78 12.25 -1.58
C GLN A 203 -23.47 11.68 -2.83
N ALA A 204 -24.49 10.83 -2.68
CA ALA A 204 -25.21 10.27 -3.82
C ALA A 204 -25.97 11.35 -4.61
N SER A 205 -26.52 12.36 -3.93
CA SER A 205 -27.36 13.40 -4.55
C SER A 205 -26.61 14.27 -5.56
N PRO A 206 -25.42 14.85 -5.27
CA PRO A 206 -24.60 15.56 -6.25
C PRO A 206 -24.23 14.72 -7.49
N MET A 207 -24.22 13.40 -7.37
CA MET A 207 -23.93 12.47 -8.47
C MET A 207 -25.17 12.06 -9.26
N GLY A 208 -26.35 12.62 -8.95
CA GLY A 208 -27.63 12.26 -9.57
C GLY A 208 -28.08 10.85 -9.21
N LYS A 209 -27.65 10.32 -8.06
CA LYS A 209 -27.91 8.96 -7.59
C LYS A 209 -28.64 8.97 -6.24
N GLN A 210 -29.14 7.80 -5.85
CA GLN A 210 -29.66 7.56 -4.51
C GLN A 210 -28.98 6.33 -3.92
N PHE A 211 -28.42 6.46 -2.71
CA PHE A 211 -27.85 5.30 -2.03
C PHE A 211 -28.96 4.50 -1.33
N LYS A 212 -29.52 3.52 -2.06
CA LYS A 212 -30.63 2.68 -1.59
C LYS A 212 -30.47 1.22 -2.09
N PRO A 213 -29.48 0.48 -1.56
CA PRO A 213 -29.32 -0.93 -1.92
C PRO A 213 -30.58 -1.73 -1.52
N LYS A 214 -30.97 -2.70 -2.36
CA LYS A 214 -32.09 -3.61 -2.08
C LYS A 214 -31.70 -4.67 -1.06
N ARG A 215 -30.43 -5.07 -1.04
CA ARG A 215 -29.91 -6.09 -0.13
C ARG A 215 -28.57 -5.66 0.45
N ILE A 216 -28.42 -5.84 1.74
CA ILE A 216 -27.18 -5.61 2.48
C ILE A 216 -26.80 -6.94 3.12
N ILE A 217 -25.58 -7.41 2.85
CA ILE A 217 -25.03 -8.65 3.43
C ILE A 217 -23.83 -8.25 4.27
N THR A 218 -23.86 -8.55 5.56
CA THR A 218 -22.82 -8.18 6.51
C THR A 218 -22.73 -9.23 7.60
N ASP A 219 -21.55 -9.35 8.19
CA ASP A 219 -21.39 -10.09 9.44
C ASP A 219 -22.13 -9.36 10.57
N PHE A 220 -22.44 -10.11 11.64
CA PHE A 220 -23.17 -9.57 12.78
C PHE A 220 -22.33 -8.54 13.54
N GLU A 221 -22.73 -7.27 13.45
CA GLU A 221 -22.18 -6.20 14.28
C GLU A 221 -23.29 -5.51 15.08
N PRO A 222 -23.30 -5.60 16.42
CA PRO A 222 -24.36 -5.00 17.25
C PRO A 222 -24.56 -3.51 17.00
N GLY A 223 -23.49 -2.77 16.67
CA GLY A 223 -23.57 -1.34 16.38
C GLY A 223 -24.24 -0.99 15.05
N LEU A 224 -24.25 -1.91 14.06
CA LEU A 224 -24.95 -1.69 12.79
C LEU A 224 -26.45 -1.86 12.92
N MET A 225 -26.91 -2.59 13.94
CA MET A 225 -28.32 -2.87 14.14
C MET A 225 -29.03 -1.65 14.75
N PRO A 226 -30.23 -1.29 14.26
CA PRO A 226 -31.05 -0.27 14.88
C PRO A 226 -31.28 -0.63 16.35
N VAL A 227 -31.07 0.33 17.25
CA VAL A 227 -31.48 0.17 18.65
C VAL A 227 -32.99 0.40 18.67
N HIS A 228 -33.76 -0.66 18.96
CA HIS A 228 -35.20 -0.59 19.15
C HIS A 228 -35.57 0.13 20.45
#